data_AF-D2R333-F1
#
_entry.id   AF-D2R333-F1
#
_cell.length_a   1.000
_cell.length_b   1.000
_cell.length_c   1.000
_cell.angle_alpha   90.00
_cell.angle_beta   90.00
_cell.angle_gamma   90.00
#
_symmetry.space_group_name_H-M   'P 1'
#
loop_
_entity.id
_entity.type
_entity.pdbx_description
1 polymer ?
#
loop_
_entity_poly.entity_id
_entity_poly.type
_entity_poly.pdbx_seq_one_letter_code
_entity_poly.pdbx_strand_id
1 'polypeptide(L)'
;MGMGEGDSIHDRRRALEEAFFSKRDQELLEKMRKKMSAEETEKVLSVAIGIADTTCVHAITRVEAGVQVLTVLALLPLVEVAWSDGDVSAQEKTAILKAATEMGIAPDSTTHQCLTSWLESRPTQEAVAAWDKYVRAICATLEPATIATLKSGTIGRAEKVAAAAGGFLGLGSKISTAERECLDRLATAFSAS
;
A
#
# COMPACT_ATOMS: atom_id res chain seq x y z
N MET A 1 -31.04 -11.10 -13.16
CA MET A 1 -29.77 -11.08 -13.90
C MET A 1 -28.93 -9.98 -13.28
N GLY A 2 -28.14 -10.33 -12.24
CA GLY A 2 -27.38 -9.35 -11.45
C GLY A 2 -25.99 -9.16 -12.04
N MET A 3 -25.87 -8.23 -12.98
CA MET A 3 -24.59 -7.73 -13.46
C MET A 3 -24.46 -6.31 -12.89
N GLY A 4 -23.46 -6.01 -12.07
CA GLY A 4 -23.31 -4.64 -11.56
C GLY A 4 -22.13 -4.35 -10.64
N GLU A 5 -21.89 -5.13 -9.59
CA GLU A 5 -20.91 -4.74 -8.56
C GLU A 5 -19.55 -5.44 -8.65
N GLY A 6 -19.54 -6.76 -8.90
CA GLY A 6 -18.30 -7.54 -9.00
C GLY A 6 -17.42 -7.15 -10.20
N ASP A 7 -18.03 -6.80 -11.32
CA ASP A 7 -17.32 -6.36 -12.54
C ASP A 7 -16.55 -5.04 -12.31
N SER A 8 -17.09 -4.12 -11.49
CA SER A 8 -16.50 -2.80 -11.30
C SER A 8 -15.24 -2.81 -10.42
N ILE A 9 -15.20 -3.67 -9.39
CA ILE A 9 -14.04 -3.78 -8.51
C ILE A 9 -12.89 -4.48 -9.25
N HIS A 10 -13.20 -5.52 -10.03
CA HIS A 10 -12.21 -6.20 -10.85
C HIS A 10 -11.59 -5.27 -11.90
N ASP A 11 -12.40 -4.41 -12.54
CA ASP A 11 -11.88 -3.41 -13.48
C ASP A 11 -11.02 -2.35 -12.80
N ARG A 12 -11.41 -1.87 -11.62
CA ARG A 12 -10.60 -0.93 -10.83
C ARG A 12 -9.29 -1.56 -10.37
N ARG A 13 -9.31 -2.86 -10.02
CA ARG A 13 -8.11 -3.65 -9.68
C ARG A 13 -7.13 -3.67 -10.85
N ARG A 14 -7.61 -3.99 -12.05
CA ARG A 14 -6.78 -4.01 -13.26
C ARG A 14 -6.22 -2.62 -13.58
N ALA A 15 -7.04 -1.58 -13.51
CA ALA A 15 -6.58 -0.21 -13.73
C ALA A 15 -5.51 0.23 -12.71
N LEU A 16 -5.65 -0.20 -11.45
CA LEU A 16 -4.62 -0.01 -10.43
C LEU A 16 -3.32 -0.70 -10.82
N GLU A 17 -3.38 -1.97 -11.19
CA GLU A 17 -2.20 -2.74 -11.60
C GLU A 17 -1.49 -2.09 -12.80
N GLU A 18 -2.23 -1.68 -13.83
CA GLU A 18 -1.67 -1.03 -15.01
C GLU A 18 -1.01 0.33 -14.69
N ALA A 19 -1.60 1.10 -13.77
CA ALA A 19 -1.09 2.42 -13.41
C ALA A 19 0.17 2.36 -12.52
N PHE A 20 0.29 1.33 -11.67
CA PHE A 20 1.42 1.20 -10.74
C PHE A 20 2.64 0.51 -11.31
N PHE A 21 2.44 -0.38 -12.27
CA PHE A 21 3.47 -1.33 -12.63
C PHE A 21 3.94 -1.09 -14.05
N SER A 22 5.18 -0.61 -14.14
CA SER A 22 5.94 -0.64 -15.38
C SER A 22 6.08 -2.08 -15.86
N LYS A 23 6.40 -2.29 -17.14
CA LYS A 23 6.64 -3.63 -17.69
C LYS A 23 7.67 -4.43 -16.86
N ARG A 24 8.66 -3.75 -16.28
CA ARG A 24 9.67 -4.35 -15.39
C ARG A 24 9.07 -4.83 -14.07
N ASP A 25 8.18 -4.04 -13.46
CA ASP A 25 7.53 -4.41 -12.20
C ASP A 25 6.42 -5.44 -12.43
N GLN A 26 5.76 -5.44 -13.59
CA GLN A 26 4.78 -6.48 -13.98
C GLN A 26 5.39 -7.88 -13.97
N GLU A 27 6.65 -8.04 -14.39
CA GLU A 27 7.36 -9.31 -14.28
C GLU A 27 7.63 -9.72 -12.83
N LEU A 28 7.92 -8.76 -11.94
CA LEU A 28 8.08 -9.01 -10.51
C LEU A 28 6.76 -9.49 -9.89
N LEU A 29 5.66 -8.87 -10.28
CA LEU A 29 4.32 -9.27 -9.83
C LEU A 29 3.90 -10.64 -10.34
N GLU A 30 4.17 -10.95 -11.60
CA GLU A 30 3.89 -12.28 -12.13
C GLU A 30 4.68 -13.34 -11.37
N LYS A 31 5.94 -13.04 -11.01
CA LYS A 31 6.75 -13.91 -10.15
C LYS A 31 6.13 -14.06 -8.77
N MET A 32 5.61 -12.98 -8.15
CA MET A 32 4.85 -13.09 -6.89
C MET A 32 3.62 -13.97 -7.05
N ARG A 33 2.84 -13.76 -8.11
CA ARG A 33 1.62 -14.52 -8.40
C ARG A 33 1.88 -16.01 -8.51
N LYS A 34 2.94 -16.38 -9.24
CA LYS A 34 3.29 -17.78 -9.54
C LYS A 34 3.91 -18.49 -8.35
N LYS A 35 4.43 -17.77 -7.36
CA LYS A 35 5.18 -18.33 -6.23
C LYS A 35 4.41 -18.42 -4.92
N MET A 36 3.23 -17.81 -4.80
CA MET A 36 2.51 -17.80 -3.53
C MET A 36 1.22 -18.60 -3.58
N SER A 37 1.07 -19.46 -2.59
CA SER A 37 -0.19 -20.10 -2.22
C SER A 37 -1.20 -19.09 -1.64
N ALA A 38 -2.45 -19.51 -1.50
CA ALA A 38 -3.48 -18.72 -0.83
C ALA A 38 -3.11 -18.42 0.63
N GLU A 39 -2.49 -19.37 1.35
CA GLU A 39 -2.00 -19.19 2.72
C GLU A 39 -0.84 -18.18 2.81
N GLU A 40 0.08 -18.19 1.84
CA GLU A 40 1.15 -17.18 1.77
C GLU A 40 0.62 -15.79 1.42
N THR A 41 -0.42 -15.72 0.58
CA THR A 41 -1.14 -14.48 0.27
C THR A 41 -1.77 -13.90 1.53
N GLU A 42 -2.41 -14.73 2.33
CA GLU A 42 -3.04 -14.34 3.60
C GLU A 42 -2.00 -13.86 4.63
N LYS A 43 -0.87 -14.55 4.71
CA LYS A 43 0.24 -14.19 5.61
C LYS A 43 0.90 -12.89 5.20
N VAL A 44 1.11 -12.68 3.90
CA VAL A 44 1.56 -11.40 3.34
C VAL A 44 0.53 -10.32 3.61
N LEU A 45 -0.77 -10.62 3.59
CA LEU A 45 -1.82 -9.64 3.90
C LEU A 45 -1.75 -9.18 5.34
N SER A 46 -1.58 -10.12 6.27
CA SER A 46 -1.42 -9.80 7.69
C SER A 46 -0.15 -8.99 7.94
N VAL A 47 0.97 -9.35 7.31
CA VAL A 47 2.26 -8.65 7.50
C VAL A 47 2.30 -7.30 6.79
N ALA A 48 1.80 -7.18 5.56
CA ALA A 48 1.87 -5.96 4.75
C ALA A 48 0.84 -4.92 5.21
N ILE A 49 -0.37 -5.35 5.57
CA ILE A 49 -1.40 -4.42 6.08
C ILE A 49 -1.30 -4.29 7.61
N GLY A 50 -0.60 -5.18 8.31
CA GLY A 50 -0.47 -5.11 9.78
C GLY A 50 -1.75 -5.48 10.51
N ILE A 51 -2.61 -6.22 9.82
CA ILE A 51 -3.89 -6.67 10.32
C ILE A 51 -3.69 -8.09 10.82
N ALA A 52 -3.61 -8.24 12.14
CA ALA A 52 -3.67 -9.54 12.79
C ALA A 52 -5.10 -10.14 12.78
N ASP A 53 -6.10 -9.31 12.43
CA ASP A 53 -7.50 -9.73 12.30
C ASP A 53 -7.72 -10.52 11.00
N THR A 54 -7.71 -11.85 11.14
CA THR A 54 -7.99 -12.80 10.07
C THR A 54 -9.36 -12.59 9.44
N THR A 55 -10.33 -11.98 10.15
CA THR A 55 -11.66 -11.68 9.62
C THR A 55 -11.60 -10.57 8.57
N CYS A 56 -10.86 -9.51 8.85
CA CYS A 56 -10.63 -8.41 7.91
C CYS A 56 -9.82 -8.88 6.69
N VAL A 57 -8.80 -9.70 6.92
CA VAL A 57 -8.01 -10.37 5.88
C VAL A 57 -8.88 -11.26 4.99
N HIS A 58 -9.79 -12.06 5.56
CA HIS A 58 -10.76 -12.86 4.81
C HIS A 58 -11.77 -12.00 4.02
N ALA A 59 -12.22 -10.89 4.59
CA ALA A 59 -13.13 -9.97 3.91
C ALA A 59 -12.45 -9.35 2.67
N ILE A 60 -11.18 -8.97 2.77
CA ILE A 60 -10.41 -8.37 1.67
C ILE A 60 -10.03 -9.41 0.61
N THR A 61 -9.64 -10.63 1.01
CA THR A 61 -9.28 -11.70 0.07
C THR A 61 -10.48 -12.23 -0.71
N ARG A 62 -11.69 -12.21 -0.13
CA ARG A 62 -12.95 -12.53 -0.82
C ARG A 62 -13.28 -11.60 -1.99
N VAL A 63 -12.68 -10.42 -2.04
CA VAL A 63 -12.87 -9.43 -3.12
C VAL A 63 -11.97 -9.74 -4.34
N GLU A 64 -11.34 -10.93 -4.40
CA GLU A 64 -10.35 -11.31 -5.42
C GLU A 64 -9.21 -10.28 -5.57
N ALA A 65 -8.82 -9.63 -4.47
CA ALA A 65 -7.64 -8.80 -4.45
C ALA A 65 -6.41 -9.70 -4.56
N GLY A 66 -5.78 -9.72 -5.74
CA GLY A 66 -4.49 -10.36 -5.93
C GLY A 66 -3.44 -9.75 -5.00
N VAL A 67 -2.44 -10.54 -4.61
CA VAL A 67 -1.29 -10.14 -3.77
C VAL A 67 -0.68 -8.81 -4.19
N GLN A 68 -0.59 -8.60 -5.50
CA GLN A 68 -0.05 -7.43 -6.17
C GLN A 68 -0.71 -6.15 -5.69
N VAL A 69 -2.04 -6.16 -5.70
CA VAL A 69 -2.89 -5.04 -5.33
C VAL A 69 -2.79 -4.76 -3.83
N LEU A 70 -2.55 -5.79 -3.04
CA LEU A 70 -2.35 -5.68 -1.59
C LEU A 70 -0.98 -5.06 -1.29
N THR A 71 0.05 -5.40 -2.07
CA THR A 71 1.35 -4.73 -2.03
C THR A 71 1.23 -3.25 -2.39
N VAL A 72 0.51 -2.90 -3.47
CA VAL A 72 0.24 -1.50 -3.84
C VAL A 72 -0.51 -0.78 -2.71
N LEU A 73 -1.55 -1.43 -2.17
CA LEU A 73 -2.40 -0.85 -1.15
C LEU A 73 -1.62 -0.53 0.13
N ALA A 74 -0.73 -1.43 0.55
CA ALA A 74 0.08 -1.28 1.74
C ALA A 74 1.26 -0.31 1.60
N LEU A 75 1.91 -0.29 0.43
CA LEU A 75 3.15 0.47 0.23
C LEU A 75 2.91 1.89 -0.30
N LEU A 76 1.84 2.15 -1.05
CA LEU A 76 1.66 3.47 -1.65
C LEU A 76 1.68 4.60 -0.62
N PRO A 77 0.96 4.53 0.51
CA PRO A 77 0.98 5.65 1.44
C PRO A 77 2.37 5.93 2.00
N LEU A 78 3.19 4.90 2.20
CA LEU A 78 4.59 5.07 2.59
C LEU A 78 5.39 5.80 1.51
N VAL A 79 5.23 5.40 0.25
CA VAL A 79 5.93 6.03 -0.89
C VAL A 79 5.47 7.48 -1.08
N GLU A 80 4.17 7.75 -1.07
CA GLU A 80 3.64 9.11 -1.26
C GLU A 80 4.04 10.07 -0.13
N VAL A 81 4.23 9.56 1.09
CA VAL A 81 4.77 10.35 2.19
C VAL A 81 6.26 10.62 1.98
N ALA A 82 7.01 9.63 1.48
CA ALA A 82 8.42 9.82 1.14
C ALA A 82 8.62 10.92 0.09
N TRP A 83 7.77 10.96 -0.92
CA TRP A 83 7.82 11.97 -1.98
C TRP A 83 7.08 13.27 -1.64
N SER A 84 6.68 13.49 -0.39
CA SER A 84 5.79 14.60 -0.03
C SER A 84 6.42 15.98 -0.17
N ASP A 85 7.75 16.09 -0.09
CA ASP A 85 8.52 17.31 -0.33
C ASP A 85 9.08 17.39 -1.77
N GLY A 86 8.87 16.36 -2.59
CA GLY A 86 9.16 16.32 -4.01
C GLY A 86 10.43 15.56 -4.42
N ASP A 87 11.26 15.10 -3.47
CA ASP A 87 12.44 14.28 -3.73
C ASP A 87 12.58 13.19 -2.66
N VAL A 88 13.37 12.15 -2.93
CA VAL A 88 13.74 11.14 -1.92
C VAL A 88 15.25 10.95 -1.98
N SER A 89 15.95 11.43 -0.96
CA SER A 89 17.40 11.28 -0.90
C SER A 89 17.81 9.81 -0.70
N ALA A 90 19.07 9.50 -1.03
CA ALA A 90 19.63 8.18 -0.79
C ALA A 90 19.61 7.77 0.70
N GLN A 91 19.73 8.75 1.60
CA GLN A 91 19.68 8.53 3.05
C GLN A 91 18.26 8.16 3.50
N GLU A 92 17.25 8.91 3.04
CA GLU A 92 15.84 8.62 3.32
C GLU A 92 15.43 7.27 2.77
N LYS A 93 15.76 6.98 1.51
CA LYS A 93 15.54 5.67 0.90
C LYS A 93 16.10 4.55 1.76
N THR A 94 17.34 4.69 2.23
CA THR A 94 17.99 3.69 3.09
C THR A 94 17.27 3.54 4.43
N ALA A 95 16.86 4.65 5.06
CA ALA A 95 16.15 4.64 6.33
C ALA A 95 14.77 3.98 6.21
N ILE A 96 14.03 4.29 5.14
CA ILE A 96 12.70 3.69 4.86
C ILE A 96 12.83 2.19 4.63
N LEU A 97 13.78 1.74 3.81
CA LEU A 97 13.98 0.30 3.54
C LEU A 97 14.40 -0.46 4.79
N LYS A 98 15.24 0.14 5.64
CA LYS A 98 15.59 -0.41 6.95
C LYS A 98 14.36 -0.53 7.86
N ALA A 99 13.60 0.54 8.01
CA ALA A 99 12.39 0.54 8.85
C ALA A 99 11.32 -0.44 8.32
N ALA A 100 11.15 -0.55 7.00
CA ALA A 100 10.31 -1.55 6.36
C ALA A 100 10.73 -2.98 6.72
N THR A 101 12.03 -3.25 6.73
CA THR A 101 12.61 -4.54 7.15
C THR A 101 12.32 -4.85 8.61
N GLU A 102 12.54 -3.89 9.50
CA GLU A 102 12.23 -4.01 10.93
C GLU A 102 10.73 -4.26 11.19
N MET A 103 9.87 -3.82 10.27
CA MET A 103 8.43 -4.05 10.29
C MET A 103 7.98 -5.33 9.56
N GLY A 104 8.92 -6.20 9.19
CA GLY A 104 8.66 -7.54 8.66
C GLY A 104 8.64 -7.66 7.14
N ILE A 105 9.01 -6.62 6.39
CA ILE A 105 9.18 -6.72 4.93
C ILE A 105 10.58 -7.29 4.64
N ALA A 106 10.67 -8.58 4.34
CA ALA A 106 11.96 -9.24 4.14
C ALA A 106 12.78 -8.59 2.99
N PRO A 107 14.10 -8.34 3.14
CA PRO A 107 14.91 -7.63 2.15
C PRO A 107 15.00 -8.30 0.78
N ASP A 108 14.89 -9.62 0.74
CA ASP A 108 14.88 -10.45 -0.48
C ASP A 108 13.47 -10.61 -1.08
N SER A 109 12.43 -10.14 -0.37
CA SER A 109 11.06 -10.22 -0.85
C SER A 109 10.82 -9.31 -2.05
N THR A 110 9.88 -9.71 -2.90
CA THR A 110 9.44 -8.87 -4.01
C THR A 110 8.77 -7.58 -3.54
N THR A 111 8.12 -7.59 -2.36
CA THR A 111 7.57 -6.39 -1.72
C THR A 111 8.66 -5.35 -1.45
N HIS A 112 9.83 -5.78 -0.95
CA HIS A 112 10.98 -4.90 -0.75
C HIS A 112 11.52 -4.35 -2.07
N GLN A 113 11.56 -5.18 -3.12
CA GLN A 113 11.98 -4.76 -4.47
C GLN A 113 11.03 -3.72 -5.07
N CYS A 114 9.71 -3.91 -4.94
CA CYS A 114 8.71 -2.91 -5.36
C CYS A 114 8.87 -1.59 -4.60
N LEU A 115 9.02 -1.65 -3.27
CA LEU A 115 9.28 -0.46 -2.46
C LEU A 115 10.55 0.27 -2.91
N THR A 116 11.63 -0.48 -3.16
CA THR A 116 12.89 0.09 -3.66
C THR A 116 12.70 0.80 -5.00
N SER A 117 12.00 0.17 -5.95
CA SER A 117 11.68 0.73 -7.27
C SER A 117 10.90 2.05 -7.16
N TRP A 118 9.89 2.09 -6.28
CA TRP A 118 9.04 3.27 -6.10
C TRP A 118 9.66 4.41 -5.29
N LEU A 119 10.68 4.13 -4.49
CA LEU A 119 11.51 5.16 -3.88
C LEU A 119 12.58 5.71 -4.84
N GLU A 120 12.90 5.00 -5.92
CA GLU A 120 13.75 5.51 -7.01
C GLU A 120 12.97 6.34 -8.03
N SER A 121 11.70 6.03 -8.21
CA SER A 121 10.83 6.69 -9.17
C SER A 121 9.43 6.79 -8.61
N ARG A 122 9.00 8.03 -8.37
CA ARG A 122 7.67 8.31 -7.83
C ARG A 122 6.58 7.65 -8.70
N PRO A 123 5.58 7.00 -8.09
CA PRO A 123 4.37 6.59 -8.80
C PRO A 123 3.71 7.77 -9.51
N THR A 124 3.10 7.52 -10.67
CA THR A 124 2.41 8.58 -11.41
C THR A 124 1.16 9.06 -10.67
N GLN A 125 0.68 10.26 -10.99
CA GLN A 125 -0.57 10.76 -10.39
C GLN A 125 -1.77 9.88 -10.75
N GLU A 126 -1.76 9.28 -11.94
CA GLU A 126 -2.75 8.30 -12.38
C GLU A 126 -2.75 7.06 -11.47
N ALA A 127 -1.57 6.60 -11.06
CA ALA A 127 -1.42 5.51 -10.11
C ALA A 127 -2.05 5.90 -8.76
N VAL A 128 -1.68 7.05 -8.19
CA VAL A 128 -2.25 7.53 -6.91
C VAL A 128 -3.77 7.67 -6.99
N ALA A 129 -4.31 8.16 -8.11
CA ALA A 129 -5.74 8.27 -8.34
C ALA A 129 -6.43 6.89 -8.48
N ALA A 130 -5.77 5.93 -9.13
CA ALA A 130 -6.28 4.56 -9.21
C ALA A 130 -6.31 3.89 -7.83
N TRP A 131 -5.31 4.15 -6.98
CA TRP A 131 -5.29 3.68 -5.59
C TRP A 131 -6.48 4.22 -4.79
N ASP A 132 -6.73 5.53 -4.85
CA ASP A 132 -7.87 6.15 -4.13
C ASP A 132 -9.20 5.52 -4.57
N LYS A 133 -9.43 5.40 -5.88
CA LYS A 133 -10.66 4.80 -6.44
C LYS A 133 -10.84 3.35 -6.02
N TYR A 134 -9.75 2.59 -5.94
CA TYR A 134 -9.77 1.18 -5.55
C TYR A 134 -10.03 1.02 -4.05
N VAL A 135 -9.35 1.79 -3.19
CA VAL A 135 -9.59 1.79 -1.75
C VAL A 135 -11.03 2.15 -1.43
N ARG A 136 -11.58 3.19 -2.07
CA ARG A 136 -13.00 3.56 -1.91
C ARG A 136 -13.95 2.43 -2.32
N ALA A 137 -13.62 1.72 -3.41
CA ALA A 137 -14.42 0.60 -3.87
C ALA A 137 -14.44 -0.55 -2.85
N ILE A 138 -13.27 -0.88 -2.27
CA ILE A 138 -13.18 -1.87 -1.18
C ILE A 138 -13.96 -1.38 0.05
N CYS A 139 -13.75 -0.13 0.47
CA CYS A 139 -14.42 0.40 1.65
C CYS A 139 -15.95 0.39 1.51
N ALA A 140 -16.49 0.55 0.30
CA ALA A 140 -17.93 0.43 0.06
C ALA A 140 -18.50 -0.98 0.29
N THR A 141 -17.66 -2.02 0.29
CA THR A 141 -18.07 -3.41 0.53
C THR A 141 -17.78 -3.90 1.96
N LEU A 142 -17.18 -3.06 2.80
CA LEU A 142 -16.73 -3.44 4.14
C LEU A 142 -17.54 -2.77 5.23
N GLU A 143 -17.63 -3.42 6.39
CA GLU A 143 -18.24 -2.81 7.57
C GLU A 143 -17.33 -1.71 8.15
N PRO A 144 -17.89 -0.69 8.82
CA PRO A 144 -17.11 0.43 9.38
C PRO A 144 -15.93 0.01 10.28
N ALA A 145 -16.10 -1.06 11.07
CA ALA A 145 -15.04 -1.59 11.92
C ALA A 145 -13.86 -2.13 11.08
N THR A 146 -14.15 -2.86 10.00
CA THR A 146 -13.15 -3.40 9.07
C THR A 146 -12.44 -2.28 8.32
N ILE A 147 -13.17 -1.24 7.90
CA ILE A 147 -12.59 -0.03 7.28
C ILE A 147 -11.61 0.65 8.24
N ALA A 148 -11.99 0.82 9.51
CA ALA A 148 -11.12 1.44 10.52
C ALA A 148 -9.83 0.63 10.73
N THR A 149 -9.93 -0.70 10.79
CA THR A 149 -8.78 -1.61 10.87
C THR A 149 -7.89 -1.50 9.62
N LEU A 150 -8.48 -1.48 8.43
CA LEU A 150 -7.76 -1.35 7.16
C LEU A 150 -7.02 -0.01 7.06
N LYS A 151 -7.70 1.08 7.41
CA LYS A 151 -7.12 2.42 7.48
C LYS A 151 -5.95 2.48 8.47
N SER A 152 -6.15 1.99 9.69
CA SER A 152 -5.12 1.97 10.74
C SER A 152 -3.90 1.15 10.33
N GLY A 153 -4.12 -0.02 9.73
CA GLY A 153 -3.06 -0.89 9.23
C GLY A 153 -2.27 -0.28 8.08
N THR A 154 -2.95 0.45 7.18
CA THR A 154 -2.36 1.01 5.96
C THR A 154 -1.71 2.38 6.21
N ILE A 155 -2.49 3.37 6.66
CA ILE A 155 -2.02 4.73 6.92
C ILE A 155 -1.12 4.75 8.17
N GLY A 156 -1.50 4.05 9.24
CA GLY A 156 -0.73 4.02 10.47
C GLY A 156 0.62 3.30 10.32
N ARG A 157 0.75 2.37 9.37
CA ARG A 157 2.05 1.79 9.01
C ARG A 157 2.94 2.79 8.33
N ALA A 158 2.43 3.51 7.32
CA ALA A 158 3.19 4.56 6.64
C ALA A 158 3.69 5.60 7.64
N GLU A 159 2.82 6.02 8.58
CA GLU A 159 3.18 6.93 9.68
C GLU A 159 4.30 6.37 10.57
N LYS A 160 4.23 5.09 10.96
CA LYS A 160 5.25 4.45 11.80
C LYS A 160 6.60 4.33 11.10
N VAL A 161 6.60 3.92 9.82
CA VAL A 161 7.84 3.82 9.02
C VAL A 161 8.46 5.20 8.83
N ALA A 162 7.65 6.22 8.49
CA ALA A 162 8.07 7.61 8.38
C ALA A 162 8.73 8.13 9.67
N ALA A 163 8.08 7.89 10.80
CA ALA A 163 8.61 8.30 12.11
C ALA A 163 9.90 7.55 12.47
N ALA A 164 9.97 6.25 12.19
CA ALA A 164 11.17 5.43 12.44
C ALA A 164 12.36 5.81 11.54
N ALA A 165 12.08 6.31 10.33
CA ALA A 165 13.08 6.88 9.44
C ALA A 165 13.63 8.24 9.92
N GLY A 166 13.09 8.80 11.02
CA GLY A 166 13.57 10.02 11.67
C GLY A 166 12.87 11.31 11.23
N GLY A 167 11.68 11.19 10.61
CA GLY A 167 11.12 12.27 9.78
C GLY A 167 11.97 12.42 8.52
N PHE A 168 11.36 12.56 7.35
CA PHE A 168 12.09 12.49 6.08
C PHE A 168 13.23 13.55 6.00
N LEU A 169 13.10 14.64 6.76
CA LEU A 169 14.07 15.74 6.81
C LEU A 169 15.16 15.69 7.90
N GLY A 170 15.31 14.60 8.67
CA GLY A 170 16.49 14.40 9.55
C GLY A 170 16.74 15.47 10.65
N LEU A 171 15.77 16.35 10.93
CA LEU A 171 15.89 17.46 11.90
C LEU A 171 15.00 17.31 13.14
N GLY A 172 14.38 16.15 13.36
CA GLY A 172 13.69 15.84 14.61
C GLY A 172 12.81 14.59 14.54
N SER A 173 12.44 14.04 15.69
CA SER A 173 11.60 12.83 15.84
C SER A 173 10.13 13.00 15.42
N LYS A 174 9.81 13.98 14.56
CA LYS A 174 8.44 14.34 14.19
C LYS A 174 8.28 14.37 12.68
N ILE A 175 7.16 13.79 12.24
CA ILE A 175 6.63 13.88 10.88
C ILE A 175 6.47 15.35 10.49
N SER A 176 6.88 15.71 9.28
CA SER A 176 6.77 17.08 8.78
C SER A 176 5.32 17.48 8.47
N THR A 177 5.05 18.77 8.27
CA THR A 177 3.72 19.25 7.88
C THR A 177 3.29 18.65 6.53
N ALA A 178 4.19 18.60 5.55
CA ALA A 178 3.90 18.05 4.23
C ALA A 178 3.59 16.55 4.28
N GLU A 179 4.35 15.79 5.08
CA GLU A 179 4.08 14.37 5.30
C GLU A 179 2.71 14.15 5.99
N ARG A 180 2.37 14.97 6.97
CA ARG A 180 1.07 14.92 7.67
C ARG A 180 -0.08 15.22 6.72
N GLU A 181 0.03 16.29 5.92
CA GLU A 181 -0.97 16.65 4.91
C GLU A 181 -1.13 15.54 3.86
N CYS A 182 -0.04 14.89 3.47
CA CYS A 182 -0.08 13.75 2.56
C CYS A 182 -0.83 12.55 3.18
N LEU A 183 -0.50 12.17 4.42
CA LEU A 183 -1.20 11.11 5.15
C LEU A 183 -2.69 11.42 5.31
N ASP A 184 -3.04 12.65 5.70
CA ASP A 184 -4.42 13.07 5.92
C ASP A 184 -5.22 13.03 4.61
N ARG A 185 -4.63 13.48 3.50
CA ARG A 185 -5.21 13.38 2.15
C ARG A 185 -5.50 11.93 1.78
N LEU A 186 -4.52 11.04 1.92
CA LEU A 186 -4.66 9.62 1.60
C LEU A 186 -5.68 8.92 2.51
N ALA A 187 -5.76 9.33 3.77
CA ALA A 187 -6.70 8.82 4.75
C ALA A 187 -8.17 9.08 4.37
N THR A 188 -8.45 10.05 3.50
CA THR A 188 -9.82 10.32 2.99
C THR A 188 -10.36 9.22 2.09
N ALA A 189 -9.49 8.39 1.49
CA ALA A 189 -9.90 7.25 0.66
C ALA A 189 -10.65 6.18 1.47
N PHE A 190 -10.41 6.14 2.78
CA PHE A 190 -11.04 5.20 3.71
C PHE A 190 -12.32 5.74 4.35
N SER A 191 -12.71 6.99 4.08
CA SER A 191 -14.01 7.49 4.53
C SER A 191 -15.08 6.88 3.64
N ALA A 192 -16.04 6.17 4.24
CA ALA A 192 -17.24 5.74 3.53
C ALA A 192 -17.93 6.97 2.93
N SER A 193 -18.28 6.87 1.64
CA SER A 193 -19.06 7.90 0.94
C SER A 193 -20.50 7.92 1.43
#